data_AF-A0A2I0SCH1-F1
#
_entry.id   AF-A0A2I0SCH1-F1
#
_cell.length_a   1.000
_cell.length_b   1.000
_cell.length_c   1.000
_cell.angle_alpha   90.00
_cell.angle_beta   90.00
_cell.angle_gamma   90.00
#
_symmetry.space_group_name_H-M   'P 1'
#
loop_
_entity.id
_entity.type
_entity.pdbx_description
1 polymer ?
#
loop_
_entity_poly.entity_id
_entity_poly.type
_entity_poly.pdbx_seq_one_letter_code
_entity_poly.pdbx_strand_id
1 'polypeptide(L)'
;MHGNTSGRRSLRRIAAVTAGLALGLGLGVSAHASQADAPHRAPRAVAAKAQAATAKPRTVSGRTGDALTGIADFYGAYIDAQNGSDPEPKLLKDLRAHYLDSALSKKLTAWERTNHADGVLRAQSIPSRWTVTEKSKGDSTEAVVTLSWEHGAPVKLSVVMTPDHRIVSISPTR
;
A
#
# COMPACT_ATOMS: atom_id res chain seq x y z
N MET A 1 16.94 6.33 -60.64
CA MET A 1 16.55 4.91 -60.50
C MET A 1 15.93 4.79 -59.12
N HIS A 2 14.61 4.98 -58.98
CA HIS A 2 13.55 3.95 -59.03
C HIS A 2 13.86 2.78 -58.07
N GLY A 3 13.06 2.42 -57.06
CA GLY A 3 11.70 2.84 -56.68
C GLY A 3 11.21 2.16 -55.38
N ASN A 4 10.06 2.66 -54.94
CA ASN A 4 9.27 2.51 -53.71
C ASN A 4 8.81 1.10 -53.26
N THR A 5 8.33 1.03 -51.99
CA THR A 5 6.94 0.67 -51.52
C THR A 5 6.98 -0.13 -50.20
N SER A 6 5.98 -0.22 -49.32
CA SER A 6 4.87 0.61 -48.81
C SER A 6 4.11 -0.26 -47.79
N GLY A 7 3.55 0.33 -46.72
CA GLY A 7 2.38 -0.19 -45.99
C GLY A 7 2.67 -1.08 -44.76
N ARG A 8 1.85 -1.09 -43.70
CA ARG A 8 0.46 -0.65 -43.53
C ARG A 8 0.16 -0.32 -42.06
N ARG A 9 -0.65 0.72 -41.87
CA ARG A 9 -1.37 1.13 -40.66
C ARG A 9 -2.63 0.25 -40.50
N SER A 10 -3.00 -0.13 -39.28
CA SER A 10 -4.28 -0.80 -38.95
C SER A 10 -4.47 -0.81 -37.44
N LEU A 11 -5.63 -0.62 -36.80
CA LEU A 11 -6.88 0.10 -37.03
C LEU A 11 -7.64 -0.10 -35.71
N ARG A 12 -8.36 0.94 -35.29
CA ARG A 12 -9.25 0.95 -34.12
C ARG A 12 -10.33 -0.13 -34.25
N ARG A 13 -10.76 -0.71 -33.11
CA ARG A 13 -12.08 -1.36 -33.01
C ARG A 13 -12.81 -0.89 -31.75
N ILE A 14 -13.92 -0.22 -32.02
CA ILE A 14 -15.02 0.12 -31.11
C ILE A 14 -16.05 -1.01 -31.29
N ALA A 15 -16.66 -1.48 -30.22
CA ALA A 15 -17.91 -2.24 -30.23
C ALA A 15 -18.69 -1.80 -28.97
N ALA A 16 -19.73 -0.98 -29.06
CA ALA A 16 -21.08 -1.18 -29.60
C ALA A 16 -22.03 -1.91 -28.62
N VAL A 17 -23.10 -1.17 -28.32
CA VAL A 17 -24.22 -1.38 -27.40
C VAL A 17 -25.18 -2.47 -27.91
N THR A 18 -25.80 -3.22 -27.00
CA THR A 18 -27.08 -3.91 -27.27
C THR A 18 -28.09 -3.66 -26.14
N ALA A 19 -29.22 -3.09 -26.53
CA ALA A 19 -30.41 -2.86 -25.76
C ALA A 19 -31.29 -4.12 -25.67
N GLY A 20 -32.09 -4.24 -24.61
CA GLY A 20 -33.14 -5.23 -24.48
C GLY A 20 -34.21 -4.75 -23.49
N LEU A 21 -35.19 -4.00 -24.00
CA LEU A 21 -36.38 -3.54 -23.29
C LEU A 21 -37.56 -4.40 -23.78
N ALA A 22 -38.24 -5.10 -22.88
CA ALA A 22 -39.47 -5.83 -23.20
C ALA A 22 -40.62 -5.33 -22.32
N LEU A 23 -41.58 -4.64 -22.94
CA LEU A 23 -42.87 -4.26 -22.38
C LEU A 23 -43.86 -5.41 -22.58
N GLY A 24 -44.44 -5.93 -21.49
CA GLY A 24 -45.59 -6.82 -21.51
C GLY A 24 -46.79 -6.16 -20.86
N LEU A 25 -47.76 -5.75 -21.67
CA LEU A 25 -49.09 -5.30 -21.26
C LEU A 25 -50.00 -6.54 -21.13
N GLY A 26 -50.63 -6.74 -19.97
CA GLY A 26 -51.64 -7.75 -19.75
C GLY A 26 -52.74 -7.22 -18.82
N LEU A 27 -53.87 -6.85 -19.41
CA LEU A 27 -55.12 -6.49 -18.75
C LEU A 27 -55.89 -7.76 -18.37
N GLY A 28 -56.26 -7.92 -17.09
CA GLY A 28 -57.17 -8.95 -16.62
C GLY A 28 -57.75 -8.58 -15.27
N VAL A 29 -59.06 -8.29 -15.24
CA VAL A 29 -59.85 -7.98 -14.04
C VAL A 29 -60.79 -9.16 -13.77
N SER A 30 -60.75 -9.71 -12.55
CA SER A 30 -61.94 -10.25 -11.86
C SER A 30 -61.65 -10.61 -10.39
N ALA A 31 -62.26 -9.81 -9.50
CA ALA A 31 -62.94 -10.10 -8.23
C ALA A 31 -62.51 -11.24 -7.27
N HIS A 32 -62.21 -10.79 -6.04
CA HIS A 32 -62.76 -11.21 -4.72
C HIS A 32 -62.48 -12.61 -4.13
N ALA A 33 -61.66 -12.65 -3.06
CA ALA A 33 -61.91 -13.44 -1.84
C ALA A 33 -61.01 -12.97 -0.67
N SER A 34 -61.59 -12.89 0.51
CA SER A 34 -61.04 -12.32 1.75
C SER A 34 -60.10 -13.26 2.52
N GLN A 35 -59.29 -12.63 3.39
CA GLN A 35 -58.67 -13.14 4.64
C GLN A 35 -57.56 -14.19 4.57
N ALA A 36 -56.35 -13.74 4.91
CA ALA A 36 -55.57 -14.34 6.00
C ALA A 36 -54.59 -13.29 6.55
N ASP A 37 -54.76 -12.98 7.84
CA ASP A 37 -53.89 -12.14 8.64
C ASP A 37 -52.48 -12.76 8.71
N ALA A 38 -51.45 -12.03 8.31
CA ALA A 38 -50.06 -12.46 8.39
C ALA A 38 -49.22 -11.35 9.03
N PRO A 39 -48.38 -11.67 10.04
CA PRO A 39 -47.81 -10.66 10.91
C PRO A 39 -46.78 -9.82 10.17
N HIS A 40 -46.75 -8.53 10.52
CA HIS A 40 -45.70 -7.59 10.16
C HIS A 40 -44.31 -8.23 10.33
N ARG A 41 -43.64 -8.53 9.22
CA ARG A 41 -42.22 -8.91 9.23
C ARG A 41 -41.41 -7.66 9.51
N ALA A 42 -41.15 -7.40 10.79
CA ALA A 42 -40.17 -6.41 11.22
C ALA A 42 -38.83 -6.64 10.49
N PRO A 43 -38.10 -5.59 10.09
CA PRO A 43 -36.77 -5.77 9.52
C PRO A 43 -35.89 -6.41 10.59
N ARG A 44 -35.39 -7.60 10.28
CA ARG A 44 -34.40 -8.29 11.10
C ARG A 44 -33.12 -7.45 11.02
N ALA A 45 -32.99 -6.49 11.93
CA ALA A 45 -31.73 -5.85 12.23
C ALA A 45 -30.78 -6.97 12.66
N VAL A 46 -29.98 -7.47 11.71
CA VAL A 46 -28.74 -8.17 12.01
C VAL A 46 -27.83 -7.12 12.64
N ALA A 47 -28.04 -6.89 13.93
CA ALA A 47 -27.05 -6.31 14.80
C ALA A 47 -25.88 -7.29 14.78
N ALA A 48 -25.01 -7.15 13.78
CA ALA A 48 -23.67 -7.68 13.82
C ALA A 48 -23.01 -6.98 14.99
N LYS A 49 -23.13 -7.59 16.17
CA LYS A 49 -22.38 -7.21 17.35
C LYS A 49 -20.94 -7.54 17.00
N ALA A 50 -20.24 -6.58 16.39
CA ALA A 50 -18.79 -6.61 16.23
C ALA A 50 -18.24 -6.73 17.65
N GLN A 51 -17.94 -7.95 18.06
CA GLN A 51 -17.22 -8.20 19.28
C GLN A 51 -15.84 -7.64 19.02
N ALA A 52 -15.60 -6.43 19.52
CA ALA A 52 -14.28 -5.87 19.63
C ALA A 52 -13.48 -6.84 20.50
N ALA A 53 -12.77 -7.77 19.84
CA ALA A 53 -11.80 -8.59 20.52
C ALA A 53 -10.81 -7.63 21.17
N THR A 54 -10.78 -7.60 22.49
CA THR A 54 -9.77 -6.87 23.23
C THR A 54 -8.44 -7.53 22.88
N ALA A 55 -7.70 -6.90 21.95
CA ALA A 55 -6.40 -7.38 21.56
C ALA A 55 -5.55 -7.49 22.82
N LYS A 56 -4.90 -8.65 23.01
CA LYS A 56 -3.99 -8.83 24.15
C LYS A 56 -2.92 -7.71 24.09
N PRO A 57 -2.51 -7.15 25.24
CA PRO A 57 -1.41 -6.19 25.26
C PRO A 57 -0.19 -6.76 24.53
N ARG A 58 0.42 -5.94 23.68
CA ARG A 58 1.64 -6.28 22.94
C ARG A 58 2.83 -5.49 23.50
N THR A 59 3.97 -6.15 23.62
CA THR A 59 5.23 -5.52 24.02
C THR A 59 6.14 -5.39 22.80
N VAL A 60 6.81 -4.25 22.66
CA VAL A 60 7.89 -4.02 21.70
C VAL A 60 9.13 -3.68 22.49
N SER A 61 10.25 -4.35 22.19
CA SER A 61 11.53 -4.15 22.86
C SER A 61 12.58 -3.75 21.83
N GLY A 62 13.44 -2.81 22.20
CA GLY A 62 14.59 -2.38 21.43
C GLY A 62 15.85 -2.34 22.28
N ARG A 63 17.00 -2.10 21.66
CA ARG A 63 18.27 -1.90 22.35
C ARG A 63 18.94 -0.62 21.87
N THR A 64 19.27 0.27 22.79
CA THR A 64 20.04 1.49 22.48
C THR A 64 21.39 1.11 21.86
N GLY A 65 21.74 1.78 20.76
CA GLY A 65 22.99 1.53 20.04
C GLY A 65 22.95 0.29 19.13
N ASP A 66 21.85 -0.45 19.08
CA ASP A 66 21.70 -1.59 18.16
C ASP A 66 21.19 -1.11 16.80
N ALA A 67 21.93 -1.43 15.73
CA ALA A 67 21.61 -0.99 14.38
C ALA A 67 20.30 -1.57 13.84
N LEU A 68 19.91 -2.80 14.24
CA LEU A 68 18.62 -3.37 13.86
C LEU A 68 17.46 -2.56 14.48
N THR A 69 17.60 -2.20 15.76
CA THR A 69 16.66 -1.29 16.45
C THR A 69 16.62 0.06 15.74
N GLY A 70 17.77 0.64 15.39
CA GLY A 70 17.83 1.91 14.65
C GLY A 70 17.15 1.87 13.27
N ILE A 71 17.25 0.76 12.53
CA ILE A 71 16.50 0.58 11.27
C ILE A 71 15.00 0.55 11.55
N ALA A 72 14.55 -0.17 12.60
CA ALA A 72 13.15 -0.23 12.98
C ALA A 72 12.60 1.13 13.42
N ASP A 73 13.36 1.88 14.22
CA ASP A 73 12.99 3.23 14.67
C ASP A 73 12.82 4.19 13.48
N PHE A 74 13.76 4.15 12.52
CA PHE A 74 13.68 4.96 11.32
C PHE A 74 12.43 4.64 10.49
N TYR A 75 12.19 3.38 10.13
CA TYR A 75 11.04 3.02 9.30
C TYR A 75 9.71 3.26 10.02
N GLY A 76 9.63 3.00 11.33
CA GLY A 76 8.47 3.35 12.13
C GLY A 76 8.14 4.83 12.07
N ALA A 77 9.10 5.68 12.46
CA ALA A 77 8.91 7.13 12.46
C ALA A 77 8.66 7.70 11.05
N TYR A 78 9.35 7.19 10.02
CA TYR A 78 9.21 7.67 8.65
C TYR A 78 7.85 7.30 8.03
N ILE A 79 7.32 6.13 8.34
CA ILE A 79 5.98 5.71 7.89
C ILE A 79 4.90 6.49 8.65
N ASP A 80 5.05 6.66 9.96
CA ASP A 80 4.11 7.42 10.79
C ASP A 80 4.04 8.89 10.35
N ALA A 81 5.20 9.52 10.06
CA ALA A 81 5.27 10.89 9.57
C ALA A 81 4.64 11.09 8.19
N GLN A 82 4.62 10.06 7.33
CA GLN A 82 3.89 10.09 6.06
C GLN A 82 2.39 9.87 6.24
N ASN A 83 2.00 9.02 7.19
CA ASN A 83 0.61 8.63 7.42
C ASN A 83 -0.18 9.58 8.34
N GLY A 84 0.48 10.57 8.94
CA GLY A 84 -0.15 11.58 9.80
C GLY A 84 -1.22 12.38 9.05
N SER A 85 -2.20 12.90 9.81
CA SER A 85 -3.31 13.72 9.28
C SER A 85 -2.82 14.95 8.51
N ASP A 86 -1.64 15.46 8.88
CA ASP A 86 -0.90 16.50 8.17
C ASP A 86 0.53 16.00 7.96
N PRO A 87 0.86 15.43 6.78
CA PRO A 87 2.22 14.99 6.48
C PRO A 87 3.19 16.16 6.63
N GLU A 88 4.11 16.08 7.60
CA GLU A 88 5.01 17.18 7.92
C GLU A 88 6.28 17.08 7.07
N PRO A 89 6.44 17.89 6.01
CA PRO A 89 7.55 17.70 5.07
C PRO A 89 8.90 17.99 5.73
N LYS A 90 8.90 18.84 6.76
CA LYS A 90 10.08 19.14 7.58
C LYS A 90 10.52 17.92 8.37
N LEU A 91 9.60 17.23 9.06
CA LEU A 91 9.93 16.03 9.83
C LEU A 91 10.48 14.92 8.93
N LEU A 92 9.87 14.69 7.76
CA LEU A 92 10.38 13.71 6.79
C LEU A 92 11.80 14.05 6.32
N LYS A 93 12.06 15.33 6.05
CA LYS A 93 13.40 15.81 5.67
C LYS A 93 14.40 15.61 6.80
N ASP A 94 14.03 15.91 8.04
CA ASP A 94 14.90 15.79 9.21
C ASP A 94 15.20 14.33 9.53
N LEU A 95 14.20 13.44 9.46
CA LEU A 95 14.40 11.98 9.58
C LEU A 95 15.37 11.47 8.52
N ARG A 96 15.21 11.92 7.27
CA ARG A 96 16.12 11.51 6.20
C ARG A 96 17.54 12.03 6.43
N ALA A 97 17.68 13.28 6.84
CA ALA A 97 18.98 13.86 7.15
C ALA A 97 19.67 13.17 8.35
N HIS A 98 18.89 12.71 9.33
CA HIS A 98 19.40 12.05 10.54
C HIS A 98 19.80 10.58 10.33
N TYR A 99 19.06 9.84 9.50
CA TYR A 99 19.32 8.40 9.33
C TYR A 99 20.04 8.05 8.03
N LEU A 100 19.80 8.74 6.91
CA LEU A 100 20.39 8.31 5.63
C LEU A 100 21.73 8.99 5.39
N ASP A 101 22.73 8.21 4.97
CA ASP A 101 23.93 8.77 4.36
C ASP A 101 23.60 9.77 3.23
N SER A 102 24.45 10.79 3.09
CA SER A 102 24.23 11.88 2.13
C SER A 102 24.30 11.40 0.67
N ALA A 103 25.15 10.41 0.36
CA ALA A 103 25.25 9.82 -0.96
C ALA A 103 24.04 8.93 -1.25
N LEU A 104 23.56 8.17 -0.26
CA LEU A 104 22.30 7.43 -0.39
C LEU A 104 21.13 8.38 -0.65
N SER A 105 21.02 9.45 0.14
CA SER A 105 19.96 10.46 -0.01
C SER A 105 19.88 11.01 -1.44
N LYS A 106 21.04 11.36 -2.04
CA LYS A 106 21.11 11.82 -3.43
C LYS A 106 20.65 10.75 -4.43
N LYS A 107 21.04 9.49 -4.23
CA LYS A 107 20.62 8.36 -5.08
C LYS A 107 19.11 8.15 -5.02
N LEU A 108 18.52 8.25 -3.82
CA LEU A 108 17.07 8.13 -3.65
C LEU A 108 16.33 9.27 -4.34
N THR A 109 16.77 10.53 -4.18
CA THR A 109 16.15 11.67 -4.87
C THR A 109 16.21 11.58 -6.39
N ALA A 110 17.34 11.09 -6.94
CA ALA A 110 17.44 10.84 -8.38
C ALA A 110 16.45 9.75 -8.84
N TRP A 111 16.28 8.70 -8.04
CA TRP A 111 15.33 7.64 -8.31
C TRP A 111 13.87 8.12 -8.19
N GLU A 112 13.54 8.86 -7.13
CA GLU A 112 12.21 9.44 -6.86
C GLU A 112 11.74 10.29 -8.04
N ARG A 113 12.62 11.15 -8.58
CA ARG A 113 12.32 11.98 -9.75
C ARG A 113 12.00 11.17 -11.01
N THR A 114 12.57 9.97 -11.14
CA THR A 114 12.38 9.10 -12.31
C THR A 114 11.16 8.19 -12.15
N ASN A 115 10.86 7.77 -10.92
CA ASN A 115 9.86 6.72 -10.64
C ASN A 115 8.56 7.28 -10.05
N HIS A 116 8.52 8.57 -9.70
CA HIS A 116 7.35 9.22 -9.09
C HIS A 116 6.81 8.44 -7.87
N ALA A 117 7.73 7.95 -7.04
CA ALA A 117 7.49 7.10 -5.89
C ALA A 117 8.47 7.48 -4.79
N ASP A 118 8.14 7.19 -3.52
CA ASP A 118 9.04 7.42 -2.40
C ASP A 118 10.25 6.47 -2.50
N GLY A 119 11.46 7.01 -2.42
CA GLY A 119 12.70 6.26 -2.62
C GLY A 119 13.10 5.40 -1.44
N VAL A 120 12.69 5.76 -0.22
CA VAL A 120 12.92 4.96 1.00
C VAL A 120 12.00 3.75 0.98
N LEU A 121 10.71 3.96 0.68
CA LEU A 121 9.71 2.89 0.61
C LEU A 121 9.78 2.08 -0.69
N ARG A 122 10.41 2.64 -1.73
CA ARG A 122 10.38 2.14 -3.12
C ARG A 122 8.95 1.89 -3.61
N ALA A 123 8.01 2.74 -3.20
CA ALA A 123 6.58 2.57 -3.44
C ALA A 123 5.86 3.90 -3.62
N GLN A 124 4.71 3.88 -4.30
CA GLN A 124 3.89 5.09 -4.53
C GLN A 124 2.93 5.39 -3.37
N SER A 125 2.60 4.39 -2.57
CA SER A 125 1.67 4.51 -1.44
C SER A 125 2.33 4.10 -0.14
N ILE A 126 1.78 4.61 0.95
CA ILE A 126 2.27 4.35 2.30
C ILE A 126 1.84 2.94 2.73
N PRO A 127 2.76 2.10 3.25
CA PRO A 127 2.42 0.76 3.73
C PRO A 127 1.59 0.83 5.01
N SER A 128 0.69 -0.14 5.19
CA SER A 128 -0.12 -0.28 6.41
C SER A 128 0.62 -1.06 7.52
N ARG A 129 1.63 -1.86 7.16
CA ARG A 129 2.48 -2.58 8.10
C ARG A 129 3.91 -2.67 7.60
N TRP A 130 4.84 -2.79 8.53
CA TRP A 130 6.24 -3.06 8.25
C TRP A 130 6.81 -4.05 9.27
N THR A 131 7.82 -4.82 8.84
CA THR A 131 8.66 -5.62 9.72
C THR A 131 10.13 -5.43 9.36
N VAL A 132 11.01 -5.58 10.33
CA VAL A 132 12.47 -5.55 10.13
C VAL A 132 13.04 -6.86 10.64
N THR A 133 13.82 -7.54 9.81
CA THR A 133 14.44 -8.84 10.15
C THR A 133 15.92 -8.76 9.86
N GLU A 134 16.77 -9.06 10.85
CA GLU A 134 18.21 -9.11 10.65
C GLU A 134 18.55 -10.21 9.63
N LYS A 135 19.36 -9.86 8.62
CA LYS A 135 19.86 -10.80 7.61
C LYS A 135 21.29 -11.20 7.90
N SER A 136 22.13 -10.23 8.23
CA SER A 136 23.51 -10.47 8.64
C SER A 136 24.05 -9.33 9.48
N LYS A 137 25.02 -9.65 10.32
CA LYS A 137 25.70 -8.70 11.20
C LYS A 137 27.21 -8.87 11.08
N GLY A 138 27.91 -7.75 10.94
CA GLY A 138 29.37 -7.62 10.94
C GLY A 138 29.72 -6.19 11.35
N ASP A 139 30.63 -5.55 10.61
CA ASP A 139 30.90 -4.11 10.76
C ASP A 139 29.70 -3.24 10.36
N SER A 140 28.68 -3.82 9.74
CA SER A 140 27.40 -3.17 9.49
C SER A 140 26.29 -4.21 9.65
N THR A 141 25.09 -3.75 9.96
CA THR A 141 23.90 -4.60 10.02
C THR A 141 23.16 -4.51 8.70
N GLU A 142 22.97 -5.66 8.04
CA GLU A 142 22.01 -5.80 6.94
C GLU A 142 20.71 -6.37 7.51
N ALA A 143 19.60 -5.68 7.24
CA ALA A 143 18.26 -6.13 7.58
C ALA A 143 17.37 -6.18 6.32
N VAL A 144 16.39 -7.06 6.34
CA VAL A 144 15.29 -7.07 5.38
C VAL A 144 14.11 -6.34 6.00
N VAL A 145 13.71 -5.22 5.39
CA VAL A 145 12.49 -4.50 5.71
C VAL A 145 11.38 -4.98 4.79
N THR A 146 10.34 -5.57 5.36
CA THR A 146 9.16 -6.00 4.60
C THR A 146 8.04 -5.00 4.81
N LEU A 147 7.61 -4.34 3.74
CA LEU A 147 6.51 -3.40 3.70
C LEU A 147 5.27 -4.10 3.15
N SER A 148 4.13 -3.91 3.80
CA SER A 148 2.86 -4.53 3.44
C SER A 148 1.74 -3.50 3.32
N TRP A 149 0.83 -3.75 2.39
CA TRP A 149 -0.38 -2.96 2.16
C TRP A 149 -1.62 -3.82 2.40
N GLU A 150 -2.78 -3.19 2.53
CA GLU A 150 -4.05 -3.93 2.62
C GLU A 150 -4.34 -4.77 1.38
N HIS A 151 -3.84 -4.32 0.22
CA HIS A 151 -3.94 -5.02 -1.05
C HIS A 151 -2.60 -5.02 -1.77
N GLY A 152 -2.25 -6.16 -2.39
CA GLY A 152 -1.04 -6.31 -3.18
C GLY A 152 0.04 -7.16 -2.49
N ALA A 153 1.11 -7.44 -3.23
CA ALA A 153 2.26 -8.18 -2.72
C ALA A 153 3.13 -7.29 -1.83
N PRO A 154 3.74 -7.84 -0.76
CA PRO A 154 4.66 -7.08 0.06
C PRO A 154 5.93 -6.72 -0.73
N VAL A 155 6.50 -5.56 -0.42
CA VAL A 155 7.80 -5.11 -0.93
C VAL A 155 8.85 -5.44 0.11
N LYS A 156 9.96 -6.04 -0.32
CA LYS A 156 11.10 -6.39 0.54
C LYS A 156 12.32 -5.58 0.16
N LEU A 157 12.91 -4.90 1.13
CA LEU A 157 14.07 -4.03 0.97
C LEU A 157 15.23 -4.58 1.79
N SER A 158 16.39 -4.78 1.16
CA SER A 158 17.67 -4.91 1.86
C SER A 158 18.12 -3.51 2.27
N VAL A 159 18.33 -3.35 3.57
CA VAL A 159 18.73 -2.11 4.22
C VAL A 159 20.01 -2.36 5.00
N VAL A 160 21.04 -1.54 4.76
CA VAL A 160 22.33 -1.66 5.45
C VAL A 160 22.53 -0.42 6.31
N MET A 161 22.72 -0.62 7.61
CA MET A 161 23.07 0.40 8.58
C MET A 161 24.48 0.17 9.13
N THR A 162 25.27 1.23 9.14
CA THR A 162 26.63 1.27 9.69
C THR A 162 26.63 1.49 11.21
N PRO A 163 27.77 1.29 11.91
CA PRO A 163 27.84 1.40 13.38
C PRO A 163 27.58 2.81 13.92
N ASP A 164 27.76 3.84 13.08
CA ASP A 164 27.41 5.24 13.38
C ASP A 164 25.92 5.55 13.15
N HIS A 165 25.08 4.52 13.03
CA HIS A 165 23.62 4.61 12.85
C HIS A 165 23.18 5.31 11.55
N ARG A 166 23.97 5.18 10.48
CA ARG A 166 23.63 5.68 9.15
C ARG A 166 23.21 4.56 8.21
N ILE A 167 22.08 4.74 7.54
CA ILE A 167 21.64 3.88 6.45
C ILE A 167 22.41 4.27 5.19
N VAL A 168 23.19 3.34 4.65
CA VAL A 168 24.05 3.55 3.48
C VAL A 168 23.52 2.87 2.22
N SER A 169 22.61 1.91 2.37
CA SER A 169 21.96 1.21 1.25
C SER A 169 20.49 0.92 1.54
N ILE A 170 19.64 1.15 0.53
CA ILE A 170 18.25 0.69 0.45
C ILE A 170 18.01 0.18 -0.97
N SER A 171 17.82 -1.13 -1.11
CA SER A 171 17.63 -1.79 -2.41
C SER A 171 16.55 -2.86 -2.32
N PRO A 172 15.71 -3.06 -3.36
CA PRO A 172 14.81 -4.20 -3.41
C PRO A 172 15.58 -5.52 -3.28
N THR A 173 15.07 -6.47 -2.50
CA THR A 173 15.59 -7.84 -2.50
C THR A 173 15.11 -8.54 -3.77
N ARG A 174 16.00 -9.28 -4.43
CA ARG A 174 15.62 -10.16 -5.55
C ARG A 174 14.96 -11.44 -5.06
#